data_AF-A0A1G9KWK3-F1
#
_entry.id   AF-A0A1G9KWK3-F1
#
_cell.length_a   1.000
_cell.length_b   1.000
_cell.length_c   1.000
_cell.angle_alpha   90.00
_cell.angle_beta   90.00
_cell.angle_gamma   90.00
#
_symmetry.space_group_name_H-M   'P 1'
#
loop_
_entity.id
_entity.type
_entity.pdbx_description
1 polymer ?
#
loop_
_entity_poly.entity_id
_entity_poly.type
_entity_poly.pdbx_seq_one_letter_code
_entity_poly.pdbx_strand_id
1 'polypeptide(L)' 'MFDEGGGSGLLFYGAIGLLLLALHLWAIVQVVRSRSSPGMKALWIALLVLFPLLGVFNWFVMGPRAESST' A
#
# COMPACT_ATOMS: atom_id res chain seq x y z
N MET A 1 2.55 -29.25 20.87
CA MET A 1 1.42 -29.49 19.95
C MET A 1 1.19 -28.20 19.18
N PHE A 2 2.01 -27.96 18.17
CA PHE A 2 1.94 -26.79 17.30
C PHE A 2 0.94 -27.14 16.20
N ASP A 3 -0.20 -26.48 16.23
CA ASP A 3 -1.28 -26.68 15.27
C ASP A 3 -0.83 -26.28 13.86
N GLU A 4 -1.16 -27.13 12.88
CA GLU A 4 -0.82 -26.99 11.45
C GLU A 4 -1.74 -25.97 10.73
N GLY A 5 -1.75 -24.73 11.20
CA GLY A 5 -2.60 -23.65 10.65
C GLY A 5 -1.86 -22.55 9.87
N GLY A 6 -0.56 -22.73 9.56
CA GLY A 6 0.37 -21.62 9.29
C GLY A 6 0.45 -21.05 7.85
N GLY A 7 -0.33 -21.53 6.89
CA GLY A 7 -0.23 -21.08 5.48
C GLY A 7 -1.27 -20.05 5.05
N SER A 8 -2.49 -20.13 5.59
CA SER A 8 -3.64 -19.34 5.13
C SER A 8 -3.48 -17.84 5.43
N GLY A 9 -2.87 -17.48 6.56
CA GLY A 9 -2.58 -16.09 6.91
C GLY A 9 -1.62 -15.42 5.93
N LEU A 10 -0.51 -16.08 5.58
CA LEU A 10 0.44 -15.60 4.58
C LEU A 10 -0.21 -15.41 3.20
N LEU A 11 -1.04 -16.36 2.77
CA LEU A 11 -1.79 -16.25 1.52
C LEU A 11 -2.82 -15.12 1.57
N PHE A 12 -3.48 -14.92 2.71
CA PHE A 12 -4.44 -13.84 2.91
C PHE A 12 -3.77 -12.46 2.84
N TYR A 13 -2.70 -12.23 3.60
CA TYR A 13 -1.95 -10.96 3.56
C TYR A 13 -1.27 -10.75 2.20
N GLY A 14 -0.73 -11.81 1.59
CA GLY A 14 -0.17 -11.77 0.25
C GLY A 14 -1.19 -11.39 -0.81
N ALA A 15 -2.40 -11.96 -0.75
CA ALA A 15 -3.50 -11.62 -1.65
C ALA A 15 -3.97 -10.17 -1.49
N ILE A 16 -4.05 -9.66 -0.26
CA ILE A 16 -4.37 -8.25 -0.01
C ILE A 16 -3.30 -7.33 -0.58
N GLY A 17 -2.02 -7.64 -0.38
CA GLY A 17 -0.90 -6.86 -0.95
C GLY A 17 -0.95 -6.84 -2.48
N LEU A 18 -1.23 -8.00 -3.10
CA LEU A 18 -1.35 -8.12 -4.56
C LEU A 18 -2.55 -7.33 -5.10
N LEU A 19 -3.69 -7.39 -4.40
CA LEU A 19 -4.89 -6.64 -4.75
C LEU A 19 -4.64 -5.12 -4.69
N LEU A 20 -4.01 -4.64 -3.62
CA LEU A 20 -3.66 -3.23 -3.48
C LEU A 20 -2.72 -2.79 -4.60
N LEU A 21 -1.70 -3.58 -4.93
CA LEU A 21 -0.79 -3.30 -6.04
C LEU A 21 -1.53 -3.24 -7.39
N ALA A 22 -2.41 -4.21 -7.66
CA ALA A 22 -3.23 -4.23 -8.86
C ALA A 22 -4.16 -3.01 -8.95
N LEU A 23 -4.75 -2.61 -7.82
CA LEU A 23 -5.62 -1.44 -7.74
C LEU A 23 -4.85 -0.14 -7.99
N HIS A 24 -3.61 -0.02 -7.51
CA HIS A 24 -2.74 1.14 -7.79
C HIS A 24 -2.41 1.22 -9.29
N LEU A 25 -2.04 0.10 -9.92
CA LEU A 25 -1.77 0.04 -11.36
C LEU A 25 -3.01 0.40 -12.19
N TRP A 26 -4.17 -0.14 -11.81
CA TRP A 26 -5.44 0.18 -12.45
C TRP A 26 -5.80 1.66 -12.32
N ALA A 27 -5.62 2.25 -11.13
CA ALA A 27 -5.88 3.66 -10.90
C ALA A 27 -4.98 4.55 -11.78
N ILE A 28 -3.68 4.24 -11.90
CA ILE A 28 -2.76 4.97 -12.79
C ILE A 28 -3.26 4.91 -14.24
N VAL A 29 -3.60 3.72 -14.74
CA VAL A 29 -4.13 3.55 -16.11
C VAL A 29 -5.39 4.37 -16.32
N GLN A 30 -6.31 4.37 -15.36
CA GLN A 30 -7.56 5.15 -15.45
C GLN A 30 -7.30 6.67 -15.43
N VAL A 31 -6.35 7.14 -14.62
CA VAL A 31 -5.96 8.57 -14.57
C VAL A 31 -5.32 9.00 -15.89
N VAL A 32 -4.48 8.15 -16.48
CA VAL A 32 -3.85 8.43 -17.79
C VAL A 32 -4.91 8.45 -18.90
N ARG A 33 -5.81 7.46 -18.93
CA ARG A 33 -6.89 7.32 -19.92
C ARG A 33 -7.99 8.39 -19.78
N SER A 34 -8.10 9.01 -18.61
CA SER A 34 -9.06 10.06 -18.34
C SER A 34 -8.85 11.28 -19.27
N ARG A 35 -9.96 11.85 -19.76
CA ARG A 35 -9.99 13.16 -20.47
C ARG A 35 -9.97 14.36 -19.50
N SER A 36 -9.63 14.13 -18.24
CA SER A 36 -9.53 15.19 -17.23
C SER A 36 -8.40 16.17 -17.55
N SER A 37 -8.56 17.41 -17.10
CA SER A 37 -7.57 18.47 -17.26
C SER A 37 -6.23 18.08 -16.60
N PRO A 38 -5.09 18.66 -17.05
CA PRO A 38 -3.77 18.32 -16.52
C PRO A 38 -3.66 18.47 -14.99
N GLY A 39 -4.28 19.49 -14.41
CA GLY A 39 -4.30 19.71 -12.95
C GLY A 39 -5.02 18.59 -12.19
N MET A 40 -6.10 18.05 -12.74
CA MET A 40 -6.83 16.94 -12.13
C MET A 40 -6.01 15.63 -12.19
N LYS A 41 -5.28 15.40 -13.30
CA LYS A 41 -4.36 14.25 -13.40
C LYS A 41 -3.26 14.33 -12.36
N ALA A 42 -2.68 15.51 -12.18
CA ALA A 42 -1.66 15.76 -11.15
C ALA A 42 -2.20 15.50 -9.73
N LEU A 43 -3.44 15.92 -9.43
CA LEU A 43 -4.08 15.65 -8.14
C LEU A 43 -4.23 14.15 -7.87
N TRP A 44 -4.68 13.37 -8.85
CA TRP A 44 -4.83 11.92 -8.71
C TRP A 44 -3.49 11.20 -8.54
N ILE A 45 -2.46 11.61 -9.27
CA ILE A 45 -1.10 11.07 -9.10
C ILE A 45 -0.57 11.45 -7.70
N ALA A 46 -0.77 12.68 -7.25
CA ALA A 46 -0.36 13.13 -5.94
C ALA A 46 -1.02 12.30 -4.82
N LEU A 47 -2.32 12.01 -4.94
CA LEU A 47 -3.03 11.13 -3.99
C LEU A 47 -2.44 9.71 -3.95
N LEU A 48 -2.12 9.12 -5.11
CA LEU A 48 -1.51 7.79 -5.20
C LEU A 48 -0.11 7.73 -4.58
N VAL A 49 0.67 8.81 -4.67
CA VAL A 49 2.00 8.92 -4.04
C VAL A 49 1.89 9.26 -2.56
N LEU A 50 0.90 10.05 -2.16
CA LEU A 50 0.71 10.44 -0.77
C LEU A 50 0.28 9.24 0.09
N PHE A 51 -0.55 8.35 -0.45
CA PHE A 51 -1.03 7.15 0.26
C PHE A 51 0.10 6.26 0.84
N PRO A 52 1.13 5.83 0.08
CA PRO A 52 2.26 5.08 0.63
C PRO A 52 3.14 5.93 1.55
N LEU A 53 3.30 7.24 1.26
CA LEU A 53 4.06 8.14 2.13
C LEU A 53 3.40 8.33 3.50
N LEU A 54 2.07 8.33 3.58
CA LEU A 54 1.34 8.35 4.85
C LEU A 54 1.59 7.09 5.68
N GLY A 55 1.71 5.92 5.03
CA GLY A 55 2.08 4.67 5.71
C GLY A 55 3.48 4.75 6.33
N VAL A 56 4.45 5.27 5.56
CA VAL A 56 5.83 5.48 6.03
C VAL A 56 5.88 6.55 7.13
N PHE A 57 5.14 7.64 6.97
CA PHE A 57 5.06 8.73 7.95
C PHE A 57 4.46 8.24 9.28
N ASN A 58 3.34 7.52 9.24
CA ASN A 58 2.75 6.95 10.45
C ASN A 58 3.68 5.94 11.12
N TRP A 59 4.36 5.08 10.35
CA TRP A 59 5.38 4.18 10.92
C TRP A 59 6.56 4.95 11.51
N PHE A 60 6.97 6.08 10.93
CA PHE A 60 8.07 6.86 11.50
C PHE A 60 7.70 7.44 12.89
N VAL A 61 6.44 7.85 13.08
CA VAL A 61 5.95 8.40 14.34
C VAL A 61 5.59 7.31 15.36
N MET A 62 4.88 6.27 14.92
CA MET A 62 4.24 5.26 15.76
C MET A 62 4.92 3.89 15.70
N GLY A 63 5.92 3.73 14.84
CA GLY A 63 6.51 2.44 14.51
C GLY A 63 7.29 1.86 15.67
N PRO A 64 7.17 0.53 15.89
CA PRO A 64 7.93 -0.15 16.92
C PRO A 64 9.42 0.01 16.63
N ARG A 65 10.16 0.56 17.61
CA ARG A 65 11.62 0.67 17.52
C ARG A 65 12.20 -0.68 17.94
N ALA A 66 13.15 -1.20 17.16
CA ALA A 66 13.81 -2.45 17.50
C ALA A 66 14.56 -2.29 18.83
N GLU A 67 14.19 -3.08 19.83
CA GLU A 67 14.85 -3.09 21.13
C GLU A 67 16.12 -3.95 21.00
N SER A 68 17.29 -3.35 21.20
CA SER A 68 18.55 -4.08 21.25
C SER A 68 18.61 -4.86 22.55
N SER A 69 18.32 -6.16 22.52
CA SER A 69 18.59 -7.04 23.65
C SER A 69 20.11 -7.21 23.80
N THR A 70 20.70 -6.42 24.71
CA THR A 70 22.06 -6.61 25.24
C THR A 70 22.02 -7.56 26.42
#